data_AF-A0A6B2HXE1-F1
#
_entry.id   AF-A0A6B2HXE1-F1
#
_cell.length_a   1.000
_cell.length_b   1.000
_cell.length_c   1.000
_cell.angle_alpha   90.00
_cell.angle_beta   90.00
_cell.angle_gamma   90.00
#
_symmetry.space_group_name_H-M   'P 1'
#
loop_
_entity.id
_entity.type
_entity.pdbx_description
1 polymer ?
#
loop_
_entity_poly.entity_id
_entity_poly.type
_entity_poly.pdbx_seq_one_letter_code
_entity_poly.pdbx_strand_id
1 'polypeptide(L)'
;MTDITELAQSLKAAAIDAKELAIIARYSKGRAAAEKFYALANPNNVIALVEALEKAQQRIAELESRTVKLPPTFWYEHDDLSRDVPVLDKRLVKKMLREAGIKVEAE
;
A
#
# COMPACT_ATOMS: atom_id res chain seq x y z
N MET A 1 -19.86 3.71 -11.69
CA MET A 1 -18.43 3.40 -11.52
C MET A 1 -18.38 2.21 -10.58
N THR A 2 -17.96 1.04 -11.05
CA THR A 2 -17.85 -0.17 -10.21
C THR A 2 -16.83 0.12 -9.11
N ASP A 3 -17.18 -0.15 -7.86
CA ASP A 3 -16.20 -0.02 -6.77
C ASP A 3 -15.12 -1.08 -6.98
N ILE A 4 -13.89 -0.62 -7.26
CA ILE A 4 -12.75 -1.48 -7.60
C ILE A 4 -12.40 -2.39 -6.41
N THR A 5 -12.66 -1.94 -5.17
CA THR A 5 -12.41 -2.73 -3.98
C THR A 5 -13.39 -3.89 -3.85
N GLU A 6 -14.68 -3.64 -4.13
CA GLU A 6 -15.71 -4.69 -4.18
C GLU A 6 -15.47 -5.67 -5.33
N LEU A 7 -15.05 -5.16 -6.50
CA LEU A 7 -14.67 -6.00 -7.65
C LEU A 7 -13.49 -6.91 -7.31
N ALA A 8 -12.44 -6.37 -6.68
CA ALA A 8 -11.27 -7.16 -6.28
C ALA A 8 -11.64 -8.24 -5.25
N GLN A 9 -12.48 -7.90 -4.26
CA GLN A 9 -12.93 -8.85 -3.24
C GLN A 9 -13.83 -9.96 -3.83
N SER A 10 -14.80 -9.59 -4.66
CA SER A 10 -15.71 -10.54 -5.30
C SER A 10 -14.97 -11.46 -6.28
N LEU A 11 -14.02 -10.94 -7.07
CA LEU A 11 -13.19 -11.75 -7.96
C LEU A 11 -12.29 -12.70 -7.16
N LYS A 12 -11.69 -12.23 -6.05
CA LYS A 12 -10.88 -13.08 -5.16
C LYS A 12 -11.70 -14.21 -4.56
N ALA A 13 -12.90 -13.92 -4.05
CA ALA A 13 -13.80 -14.94 -3.52
C ALA A 13 -14.20 -15.96 -4.60
N ALA A 14 -14.62 -15.50 -5.77
CA ALA A 14 -14.98 -16.39 -6.88
C ALA A 14 -13.82 -17.25 -7.37
N ALA A 15 -12.59 -16.72 -7.38
CA ALA A 15 -11.40 -17.48 -7.74
C ALA A 15 -11.08 -18.59 -6.72
N ILE A 16 -11.25 -18.31 -5.42
CA ILE A 16 -11.09 -19.28 -4.34
C ILE A 16 -12.15 -20.38 -4.47
N ASP A 17 -13.42 -20.00 -4.60
CA ASP A 17 -14.54 -20.94 -4.75
C ASP A 17 -14.36 -21.83 -6.00
N ALA A 18 -13.94 -21.25 -7.13
CA ALA A 18 -13.68 -22.01 -8.35
C ALA A 18 -12.53 -23.00 -8.16
N LYS A 19 -11.47 -22.63 -7.44
CA LYS A 19 -10.33 -23.50 -7.14
C LYS A 19 -10.71 -24.64 -6.19
N GLU A 20 -11.45 -24.34 -5.13
CA GLU A 20 -11.85 -25.34 -4.12
C GLU A 20 -12.87 -26.34 -4.68
N LEU A 21 -13.83 -25.86 -5.48
CA LEU A 21 -14.87 -26.71 -6.06
C LEU A 21 -14.45 -27.38 -7.39
N ALA A 22 -13.26 -27.08 -7.93
CA ALA A 22 -12.72 -27.71 -9.14
C ALA A 22 -12.57 -29.24 -9.00
N ILE A 23 -12.29 -29.73 -7.79
CA ILE A 23 -12.16 -31.18 -7.51
C ILE A 23 -13.51 -31.90 -7.68
N ILE A 24 -14.61 -31.17 -7.47
CA ILE A 24 -15.99 -31.68 -7.52
C ILE A 24 -16.68 -31.25 -8.84
N ALA A 25 -15.91 -30.85 -9.86
CA ALA A 25 -16.39 -30.25 -11.11
C ALA A 25 -17.43 -31.07 -11.91
N ARG A 26 -17.61 -32.38 -11.61
CA ARG A 26 -18.71 -33.20 -12.16
C ARG A 26 -20.09 -32.85 -11.58
N TYR A 27 -20.17 -32.07 -10.51
CA TYR A 27 -21.43 -31.61 -9.89
C TYR A 27 -21.73 -30.14 -10.23
N SER A 28 -23.03 -29.80 -10.28
CA SER A 28 -23.55 -28.47 -10.64
C SER A 28 -22.89 -27.31 -9.88
N LYS A 29 -22.45 -27.53 -8.64
CA LYS A 29 -21.79 -26.51 -7.81
C LYS A 29 -20.41 -26.10 -8.33
N GLY A 30 -19.58 -27.04 -8.78
CA GLY A 30 -18.24 -26.71 -9.32
C GLY A 30 -18.33 -25.96 -10.64
N ARG A 31 -19.28 -26.36 -11.50
CA ARG A 31 -19.57 -25.64 -12.75
C ARG A 31 -20.09 -24.22 -12.50
N ALA A 32 -21.02 -24.05 -11.55
CA ALA A 32 -21.54 -22.73 -11.19
C ALA A 32 -20.46 -21.80 -10.62
N ALA A 33 -19.50 -22.33 -9.84
CA ALA A 33 -18.38 -21.54 -9.33
C ALA A 33 -17.43 -21.09 -10.46
N ALA A 34 -17.11 -21.98 -11.40
CA ALA A 34 -16.30 -21.64 -12.57
C ALA A 34 -16.99 -20.59 -13.47
N GLU A 35 -18.29 -20.75 -13.76
CA GLU A 35 -19.06 -19.79 -14.55
C GLU A 35 -19.12 -18.40 -13.89
N LYS A 36 -19.30 -18.33 -12.56
CA LYS A 36 -19.23 -17.06 -11.81
C LYS A 36 -17.86 -16.41 -11.92
N PHE A 37 -16.78 -17.18 -11.80
CA PHE A 37 -15.43 -16.66 -11.96
C PHE A 37 -15.21 -16.11 -13.37
N TYR A 38 -15.58 -16.85 -14.43
CA TYR A 38 -15.42 -16.38 -15.81
C TYR A 38 -16.24 -15.13 -16.12
N ALA A 39 -17.45 -15.01 -15.57
CA ALA A 39 -18.27 -13.81 -15.72
C ALA A 39 -17.60 -12.57 -15.09
N LEU A 40 -16.97 -12.74 -13.92
CA LEU A 40 -16.24 -11.68 -13.23
C LEU A 40 -14.87 -11.40 -13.87
N ALA A 41 -14.17 -12.40 -14.39
CA ALA A 41 -12.86 -12.29 -15.03
C ALA A 41 -12.95 -11.83 -16.51
N ASN A 42 -13.95 -11.02 -16.85
CA ASN A 42 -14.10 -10.48 -18.19
C ASN A 42 -13.01 -9.42 -18.49
N PRO A 43 -12.74 -9.12 -19.78
CA PRO A 43 -11.70 -8.16 -20.16
C PRO A 43 -11.83 -6.78 -19.49
N ASN A 44 -13.06 -6.26 -19.35
CA ASN A 44 -13.29 -4.94 -18.76
C ASN A 44 -12.88 -4.90 -17.27
N ASN A 45 -13.23 -5.94 -16.52
CA ASN A 45 -12.87 -6.06 -15.11
C ASN A 45 -11.37 -6.26 -14.91
N VAL A 46 -10.71 -7.02 -15.80
CA VAL A 46 -9.25 -7.17 -15.80
C VAL A 46 -8.57 -5.82 -16.07
N ILE A 47 -9.00 -5.08 -17.09
CA ILE A 47 -8.47 -3.73 -17.39
C ILE A 47 -8.67 -2.80 -16.20
N ALA A 48 -9.86 -2.78 -15.59
CA ALA A 48 -10.15 -1.93 -14.43
C ALA A 48 -9.23 -2.23 -13.23
N LEU A 49 -8.93 -3.51 -12.97
CA LEU A 49 -8.03 -3.92 -11.90
C LEU A 49 -6.55 -3.56 -12.22
N VAL A 50 -6.14 -3.68 -13.48
CA VAL A 50 -4.78 -3.30 -13.92
C VAL A 50 -4.58 -1.79 -13.81
N GLU A 51 -5.51 -0.98 -14.31
CA GLU A 51 -5.43 0.48 -14.19
C GLU A 51 -5.40 0.94 -12.73
N ALA A 52 -6.15 0.28 -11.86
CA ALA A 52 -6.13 0.56 -10.43
C ALA A 52 -4.78 0.22 -9.79
N LEU A 53 -4.18 -0.91 -10.19
CA LEU A 53 -2.87 -1.32 -9.72
C LEU A 53 -1.80 -0.32 -10.16
N GLU A 54 -1.81 0.09 -11.43
CA GLU A 54 -0.87 1.09 -11.98
C GLU A 54 -1.00 2.42 -11.23
N LYS A 55 -2.23 2.90 -11.00
CA LYS A 55 -2.47 4.12 -10.20
C LYS A 55 -1.97 3.99 -8.77
N ALA A 56 -2.19 2.84 -8.12
CA ALA A 56 -1.72 2.59 -6.77
C ALA A 56 -0.19 2.56 -6.71
N GLN A 57 0.47 1.90 -7.65
CA GLN A 57 1.93 1.87 -7.77
C GLN A 57 2.51 3.26 -8.03
N GLN A 58 1.89 4.05 -8.92
CA GLN A 58 2.30 5.41 -9.19
C GLN A 58 2.18 6.29 -7.93
N ARG A 59 1.09 6.14 -7.15
CA ARG A 59 0.91 6.86 -5.90
C ARG A 59 1.94 6.45 -4.84
N ILE A 60 2.27 5.17 -4.74
CA ILE A 60 3.33 4.68 -3.83
C ILE A 60 4.67 5.28 -4.24
N ALA A 61 5.04 5.23 -5.53
CA ALA A 61 6.28 5.81 -6.03
C ALA A 61 6.37 7.32 -5.77
N GLU A 62 5.26 8.05 -5.96
CA GLU A 62 5.16 9.47 -5.61
C GLU A 62 5.43 9.69 -4.12
N LEU A 63 4.76 8.93 -3.23
CA LEU A 63 4.94 9.05 -1.78
C LEU A 63 6.36 8.67 -1.33
N GLU A 64 6.94 7.62 -1.90
CA GLU A 64 8.32 7.20 -1.63
C GLU A 64 9.36 8.18 -2.17
N SER A 65 9.02 8.98 -3.18
CA SER A 65 9.91 10.02 -3.71
C SER A 65 10.00 11.25 -2.80
N ARG A 66 8.99 11.47 -1.94
CA ARG A 66 8.93 12.65 -1.07
C ARG A 66 10.07 12.66 -0.07
N THR A 67 10.68 13.82 0.08
CA THR A 67 11.75 14.09 1.04
C THR A 67 11.26 15.07 2.10
N VAL A 68 11.81 14.97 3.31
CA VAL A 68 11.52 15.89 4.42
C VAL A 68 12.74 16.77 4.67
N LYS A 69 12.49 18.09 4.77
CA LYS A 69 13.47 19.06 5.25
C LYS A 69 13.40 19.13 6.78
N LEU A 70 14.53 18.91 7.45
CA LEU A 70 14.61 19.06 8.89
C LEU A 70 14.86 20.53 9.26
N PRO A 71 14.21 21.04 10.31
CA PRO A 71 14.58 22.35 10.84
C PRO A 71 16.03 22.31 11.35
N PRO A 72 16.71 23.47 11.35
CA PRO A 72 18.04 23.57 11.95
C PRO A 72 17.97 23.17 13.44
N THR A 73 19.06 22.59 13.94
CA THR A 73 19.17 22.29 15.37
C THR A 73 19.07 23.60 16.15
N PHE A 74 18.08 23.69 17.04
CA PHE A 74 17.96 24.81 17.98
C PHE A 74 18.21 24.31 19.40
N TRP A 75 18.69 25.21 20.25
CA TRP A 75 18.97 24.96 21.66
C TRP A 75 17.87 25.65 22.48
N TYR A 76 17.38 25.03 23.55
CA TYR A 76 16.49 25.73 24.50
C TYR A 76 17.32 26.73 25.31
N GLU A 77 16.82 27.95 25.45
CA GLU A 77 17.42 29.02 26.27
C GLU A 77 16.77 29.15 27.66
N HIS A 78 15.98 28.18 28.10
CA HIS A 78 15.34 28.21 29.43
C HIS A 78 16.13 27.38 30.45
N ASP A 79 16.24 27.93 31.67
CA ASP A 79 17.17 27.60 32.76
C ASP A 79 17.17 26.14 33.26
N ASP A 80 16.30 25.30 32.72
CA ASP A 80 15.97 23.95 33.15
C ASP A 80 16.48 22.83 32.21
N LEU A 81 17.03 23.16 31.03
CA LEU A 81 17.79 22.22 30.19
C LEU A 81 19.19 22.75 29.89
N SER A 82 20.22 21.94 30.17
CA SER A 82 21.62 22.27 29.87
C SER A 82 21.83 22.59 28.38
N ARG A 83 22.51 23.71 28.11
CA ARG A 83 22.89 24.22 26.77
C ARG A 83 23.66 23.22 25.88
N ASP A 84 24.15 22.12 26.45
CA ASP A 84 24.95 21.11 25.76
C ASP A 84 24.13 19.95 25.18
N VAL A 85 22.81 19.89 25.43
CA VAL A 85 21.95 18.81 24.94
C VAL A 85 21.04 19.33 23.82
N PRO A 86 21.22 18.87 22.55
CA PRO A 86 20.28 19.20 21.50
C PRO A 86 18.92 18.59 21.86
N VAL A 87 17.84 19.35 21.69
CA VAL A 87 16.46 18.95 22.01
C VAL A 87 16.11 17.58 21.45
N LEU A 88 16.62 17.29 20.25
CA LEU A 88 16.71 15.96 19.66
C LEU A 88 18.05 15.86 18.91
N ASP A 89 18.83 14.80 19.15
CA ASP A 89 20.08 14.57 18.42
C ASP A 89 19.76 14.41 16.91
N LYS A 90 20.25 15.36 16.10
CA LYS A 90 20.08 15.38 14.64
C LYS A 90 20.47 14.05 13.98
N ARG A 91 21.49 13.36 14.50
CA ARG A 91 21.91 12.04 14.00
C ARG A 91 20.88 10.96 14.33
N LEU A 92 20.35 10.97 15.55
CA LEU A 92 19.31 10.05 15.97
C LEU A 92 18.04 10.27 15.16
N VAL A 93 17.60 11.51 14.96
CA VAL A 93 16.44 11.86 14.14
C VAL A 93 16.62 11.38 12.70
N LYS A 94 17.76 11.69 12.06
CA LYS A 94 18.04 11.20 10.69
C LYS A 94 18.08 9.68 10.62
N LYS A 95 18.60 9.00 11.65
CA LYS A 95 18.62 7.54 11.74
C LYS A 95 17.20 6.96 11.82
N MET A 96 16.37 7.46 12.75
CA MET A 96 14.99 6.98 12.92
C MET A 96 14.14 7.25 11.68
N LEU A 97 14.33 8.38 11.00
CA LEU A 97 13.63 8.66 9.74
C LEU A 97 14.02 7.68 8.63
N ARG A 98 15.31 7.34 8.49
CA ARG A 98 15.75 6.32 7.53
C ARG A 98 15.23 4.93 7.87
N GLU A 99 15.23 4.56 9.15
CA GLU A 99 14.66 3.28 9.62
C GLU A 99 13.14 3.20 9.34
N ALA A 100 12.44 4.34 9.40
CA ALA A 100 11.04 4.46 9.01
C ALA A 100 10.82 4.59 7.49
N GLY A 101 11.87 4.50 6.66
CA GLY A 101 11.78 4.62 5.20
C GLY A 101 11.55 6.05 4.69
N ILE A 102 11.69 7.06 5.53
CA ILE A 102 11.49 8.48 5.19
C ILE A 102 12.78 9.07 4.65
N LYS A 103 12.74 9.60 3.43
CA LYS A 103 13.87 10.28 2.82
C LYS A 103 14.04 11.67 3.44
N VAL A 104 15.28 12.04 3.75
CA VAL A 104 15.65 13.37 4.29
C VAL A 104 16.47 14.08 3.23
N GLU A 105 16.15 15.34 2.94
CA GLU A 105 16.94 16.14 1.99
C GLU A 105 18.39 16.32 2.48
N ALA A 106 19.33 16.31 1.54
CA ALA A 106 20.70 16.71 1.82
C ALA A 106 20.74 18.23 2.09
N GLU A 107 21.54 18.64 3.08
CA GLU A 107 21.84 20.05 3.35
C GLU A 107 22.81 20.62 2.32
#